data_AF-A0A0G1UQ06-F1
#
_entry.id   AF-A0A0G1UQ06-F1
#
_cell.length_a   1.000
_cell.length_b   1.000
_cell.length_c   1.000
_cell.angle_alpha   90.00
_cell.angle_beta   90.00
_cell.angle_gamma   90.00
#
_symmetry.space_group_name_H-M   'P 1'
#
loop_
_entity.id
_entity.type
_entity.pdbx_description
1 polymer ?
#
loop_
_entity_poly.entity_id
_entity_poly.type
_entity_poly.pdbx_seq_one_letter_code
_entity_poly.pdbx_strand_id
1 'polypeptide(L)'
;MIALILAIVAVLLGVLPLFLAKRTTAGSVLGVIGYWALWFGYYGAMPSLVWPLGGAVGGAVVVLWIIAAVIEFAGNYDSYGRKSMGDVKRLPIAFAVLGIVGFLGYTVLSSWGAFRAHDYARLIGEVEKREWTQDVQPKDPRHVRLVPEELAFYLATKQLGEAAGAVGSQFEVSKNHMTLQMIKGELWYVVPLDFKSFSTWQTAKVSPGFVMVHGEDPKHPVTVKTGERFAYMPGAYFGSNLERHIWASNLATGITDYSFEIDEQGKAWWVVTTFKPTIGFGGEIVTGVITVDPGTGETVVYPKDKTPAFIERVTPREYMWSTTWT
;
A
#
# COMPACT_ATOMS: atom_id res chain seq x y z
N MET A 1 13.82 -10.03 -0.22
CA MET A 1 14.22 -10.72 1.02
C MET A 1 13.04 -10.90 1.96
N ILE A 2 12.30 -9.84 2.32
CA ILE A 2 11.21 -9.92 3.29
C ILE A 2 10.11 -10.94 2.93
N ALA A 3 9.69 -11.02 1.65
CA ALA A 3 8.70 -12.00 1.18
C ALA A 3 9.11 -13.46 1.46
N LEU A 4 10.42 -13.76 1.35
CA LEU A 4 10.96 -15.09 1.64
C LEU A 4 10.78 -15.42 3.12
N ILE A 5 11.12 -14.47 4.00
CA ILE A 5 11.01 -14.62 5.45
C ILE A 5 9.54 -14.83 5.84
N LEU A 6 8.63 -14.02 5.32
CA LEU A 6 7.19 -14.17 5.59
C LEU A 6 6.66 -15.52 5.11
N ALA A 7 7.07 -15.98 3.93
CA ALA A 7 6.66 -17.28 3.40
C ALA A 7 7.20 -18.43 4.27
N ILE A 8 8.47 -18.38 4.70
CA ILE A 8 9.06 -19.38 5.61
C ILE A 8 8.24 -19.45 6.91
N VAL A 9 8.01 -18.30 7.56
CA VAL A 9 7.28 -18.26 8.84
C VAL A 9 5.86 -18.79 8.65
N ALA A 10 5.13 -18.33 7.63
CA ALA A 10 3.76 -18.77 7.37
C ALA A 10 3.70 -20.29 7.09
N VAL A 11 4.64 -20.82 6.31
CA VAL A 11 4.69 -22.26 6.03
C VAL A 11 5.00 -23.07 7.27
N LEU A 12 6.02 -22.69 8.06
CA LEU A 12 6.40 -23.42 9.27
C LEU A 12 5.21 -23.55 10.24
N LEU A 13 4.43 -22.48 10.39
CA LEU A 13 3.20 -22.49 11.18
C LEU A 13 2.08 -23.29 10.50
N GLY A 14 1.94 -23.19 9.18
CA GLY A 14 0.89 -23.82 8.39
C GLY A 14 1.01 -25.35 8.29
N VAL A 15 2.22 -25.90 8.27
CA VAL A 15 2.43 -27.37 8.17
C VAL A 15 2.49 -28.06 9.53
N LEU A 16 2.62 -27.29 10.61
CA LEU A 16 2.72 -27.80 11.98
C LEU A 16 1.69 -28.89 12.32
N PRO A 17 0.39 -28.78 11.94
CA PRO A 17 -0.59 -29.80 12.29
C PRO A 17 -0.28 -31.18 11.69
N LEU A 18 0.29 -31.23 10.47
CA LEU A 18 0.68 -32.48 9.81
C LEU A 18 1.88 -33.12 10.50
N PHE A 19 2.89 -32.32 10.88
CA PHE A 19 4.05 -32.83 11.61
C PHE A 19 3.67 -33.36 13.00
N LEU A 20 2.82 -32.65 13.74
CA LEU A 20 2.31 -33.11 15.03
C LEU A 20 1.47 -34.39 14.89
N ALA A 21 0.74 -34.55 13.78
CA ALA A 21 0.03 -35.78 13.44
C ALA A 21 0.92 -36.91 12.90
N LYS A 22 2.25 -36.72 12.89
CA LYS A 22 3.26 -37.65 12.34
C LYS A 22 3.11 -37.92 10.84
N ARG A 23 2.47 -37.01 10.08
CA ARG A 23 2.33 -37.05 8.62
C ARG A 23 3.49 -36.30 7.96
N THR A 24 4.72 -36.77 8.16
CA THR A 24 5.93 -36.04 7.75
C THR A 24 6.05 -35.85 6.23
N THR A 25 5.71 -36.87 5.44
CA THR A 25 5.74 -36.77 3.96
C THR A 25 4.77 -35.72 3.43
N ALA A 26 3.51 -35.78 3.87
CA ALA A 26 2.49 -34.80 3.50
C ALA A 26 2.86 -33.39 3.97
N GLY A 27 3.38 -33.26 5.20
CA GLY A 27 3.87 -32.00 5.75
C GLY A 27 5.00 -31.39 4.94
N SER A 28 6.00 -32.20 4.55
CA SER A 28 7.10 -31.75 3.70
C SER A 28 6.65 -31.33 2.30
N VAL A 29 5.76 -32.10 1.67
CA VAL A 29 5.23 -31.77 0.33
C VAL A 29 4.42 -30.47 0.37
N LEU A 30 3.50 -30.34 1.33
CA LEU A 30 2.73 -29.10 1.53
C LEU A 30 3.66 -27.93 1.86
N GLY A 31 4.71 -28.16 2.62
CA GLY A 31 5.69 -27.13 2.98
C GLY A 31 6.43 -26.57 1.78
N VAL A 32 6.95 -27.44 0.90
CA VAL A 32 7.67 -27.00 -0.30
C VAL A 32 6.76 -26.27 -1.27
N ILE A 33 5.58 -26.82 -1.56
CA ILE A 33 4.62 -26.21 -2.49
C ILE A 33 4.07 -24.90 -1.92
N GLY A 34 3.65 -24.92 -0.65
CA GLY A 34 3.14 -23.76 0.07
C GLY A 34 4.16 -22.64 0.16
N TYR A 35 5.45 -22.97 0.34
CA TYR A 35 6.51 -21.97 0.39
C TYR A 35 6.63 -21.18 -0.91
N TRP A 36 6.72 -21.87 -2.05
CA TRP A 36 6.82 -21.18 -3.34
C TRP A 36 5.55 -20.41 -3.65
N ALA A 37 4.37 -20.99 -3.40
CA ALA A 37 3.09 -20.33 -3.62
C ALA A 37 2.97 -19.04 -2.78
N LEU A 38 3.26 -19.11 -1.48
CA LEU A 38 3.21 -17.94 -0.60
C LEU A 38 4.32 -16.94 -0.91
N TRP A 39 5.51 -17.40 -1.31
CA TRP A 39 6.58 -16.48 -1.69
C TRP A 39 6.18 -15.64 -2.90
N PHE A 40 5.70 -16.26 -3.98
CA PHE A 40 5.22 -15.53 -5.15
C PHE A 40 4.02 -14.64 -4.80
N GLY A 41 3.07 -15.15 -4.00
CA GLY A 41 1.91 -14.40 -3.56
C GLY A 41 2.28 -13.15 -2.75
N TYR A 42 3.14 -13.28 -1.73
CA TYR A 42 3.59 -12.17 -0.90
C TYR A 42 4.50 -11.21 -1.65
N TYR A 43 5.28 -11.70 -2.60
CA TYR A 43 6.04 -10.83 -3.49
C TYR A 43 5.09 -9.98 -4.34
N GLY A 44 4.04 -10.55 -4.93
CA GLY A 44 3.08 -9.78 -5.72
C GLY A 44 2.24 -8.82 -4.89
N ALA A 45 1.62 -9.34 -3.82
CA ALA A 45 0.59 -8.63 -3.06
C ALA A 45 1.12 -7.71 -1.96
N MET A 46 2.39 -7.83 -1.57
CA MET A 46 3.05 -6.98 -0.57
C MET A 46 2.20 -6.80 0.70
N PRO A 47 1.80 -7.89 1.38
CA PRO A 47 0.86 -7.81 2.50
C PRO A 47 1.47 -7.07 3.69
N SER A 48 0.66 -6.25 4.36
CA SER A 48 1.01 -5.62 5.64
C SER A 48 0.63 -6.50 6.83
N LEU A 49 1.45 -6.47 7.87
CA LEU A 49 1.24 -7.11 9.17
C LEU A 49 0.55 -6.18 10.19
N VAL A 50 0.22 -4.94 9.80
CA VAL A 50 -0.48 -3.98 10.67
C VAL A 50 -1.86 -4.47 11.11
N TRP A 51 -2.45 -5.36 10.32
CA TRP A 51 -3.78 -5.92 10.55
C TRP A 51 -3.76 -6.97 11.68
N PRO A 52 -4.86 -7.11 12.44
CA PRO A 52 -4.93 -8.12 13.48
C PRO A 52 -4.62 -9.53 12.96
N LEU A 53 -4.05 -10.37 13.84
CA LEU A 53 -3.61 -11.73 13.51
C LEU A 53 -2.62 -11.78 12.32
N GLY A 54 -1.94 -10.68 12.00
CA GLY A 54 -1.01 -10.60 10.85
C GLY A 54 -1.72 -10.50 9.49
N GLY A 55 -3.00 -10.15 9.47
CA GLY A 55 -3.75 -9.89 8.24
C GLY A 55 -3.76 -11.05 7.25
N ALA A 56 -3.43 -10.75 5.99
CA ALA A 56 -3.36 -11.74 4.92
C ALA A 56 -2.32 -12.84 5.20
N VAL A 57 -1.22 -12.53 5.89
CA VAL A 57 -0.19 -13.53 6.24
C VAL A 57 -0.74 -14.53 7.27
N GLY A 58 -1.47 -14.06 8.28
CA GLY A 58 -2.16 -14.94 9.21
C GLY A 58 -3.28 -15.75 8.56
N GLY A 59 -4.06 -15.12 7.69
CA GLY A 59 -5.10 -15.80 6.90
C GLY A 59 -4.52 -16.94 6.05
N ALA A 60 -3.35 -16.75 5.44
CA ALA A 60 -2.66 -17.79 4.69
C ALA A 60 -2.25 -19.00 5.56
N VAL A 61 -1.85 -18.78 6.82
CA VAL A 61 -1.58 -19.87 7.77
C VAL A 61 -2.85 -20.69 8.02
N VAL A 62 -4.00 -20.03 8.20
CA VAL A 62 -5.30 -20.70 8.37
C VAL A 62 -5.66 -21.50 7.12
N VAL A 63 -5.43 -20.94 5.92
CA VAL A 63 -5.64 -21.67 4.66
C VAL A 63 -4.77 -22.93 4.58
N LEU A 64 -3.50 -22.87 5.01
CA LEU A 64 -2.64 -24.05 5.07
C LEU A 64 -3.16 -25.09 6.08
N TRP A 65 -3.74 -24.68 7.21
CA TRP A 65 -4.39 -25.61 8.15
C TRP A 65 -5.62 -26.28 7.53
N ILE A 66 -6.42 -25.54 6.75
CA ILE A 66 -7.55 -26.10 6.00
C ILE A 66 -7.06 -27.14 4.99
N ILE A 67 -6.02 -26.82 4.22
CA ILE A 67 -5.41 -27.74 3.26
C ILE A 67 -4.86 -28.98 3.98
N ALA A 68 -4.21 -28.83 5.13
CA ALA A 68 -3.73 -29.93 5.95
C ALA A 68 -4.88 -30.85 6.41
N ALA A 69 -6.01 -30.29 6.83
CA ALA A 69 -7.20 -31.06 7.19
C ALA A 69 -7.80 -31.80 5.99
N VAL A 70 -7.83 -31.16 4.81
CA VAL A 70 -8.30 -31.78 3.56
C VAL A 70 -7.38 -32.94 3.15
N ILE A 71 -6.07 -32.77 3.21
CA ILE A 71 -5.09 -33.83 2.92
C ILE A 71 -5.30 -35.02 3.86
N GLU A 72 -5.47 -34.76 5.16
CA GLU A 72 -5.75 -35.81 6.13
C GLU A 72 -7.06 -36.52 5.82
N PHE A 73 -8.13 -35.81 5.48
CA PHE A 73 -9.41 -36.45 5.13
C PHE A 73 -9.35 -37.23 3.80
N ALA A 74 -8.59 -36.73 2.82
CA ALA A 74 -8.48 -37.34 1.49
C ALA A 74 -7.50 -38.52 1.44
N GLY A 75 -6.46 -38.53 2.29
CA GLY A 75 -5.38 -39.52 2.24
C GLY A 75 -5.63 -40.83 3.00
N ASN A 76 -6.77 -40.99 3.67
CA ASN A 76 -7.04 -42.15 4.53
C ASN A 76 -7.82 -43.25 3.80
N TYR A 77 -7.08 -44.21 3.25
CA TYR A 77 -7.59 -45.45 2.66
C TYR A 77 -6.99 -46.67 3.36
N ASP A 78 -7.77 -47.72 3.55
CA ASP A 78 -7.33 -49.03 4.04
C ASP A 78 -6.47 -49.75 2.98
N SER A 79 -5.86 -50.88 3.36
CA SER A 79 -5.04 -51.70 2.45
C SER A 79 -5.82 -52.26 1.24
N TYR A 80 -7.15 -52.13 1.24
CA TYR A 80 -8.05 -52.54 0.15
C TYR A 80 -8.56 -51.35 -0.67
N GLY A 81 -8.06 -50.13 -0.43
CA GLY A 81 -8.45 -48.92 -1.15
C GLY A 81 -9.82 -48.35 -0.76
N ARG A 82 -10.42 -48.78 0.35
CA ARG A 82 -11.65 -48.18 0.91
C ARG A 82 -11.29 -47.09 1.91
N LYS A 83 -12.09 -46.03 2.01
CA LYS A 83 -11.84 -44.98 3.00
C LYS A 83 -11.85 -45.54 4.43
N SER A 84 -10.71 -45.44 5.13
CA SER A 84 -10.61 -45.82 6.54
C SER A 84 -10.85 -44.61 7.42
N MET A 85 -12.08 -44.47 7.93
CA MET A 85 -12.45 -43.33 8.75
C MET A 85 -11.90 -43.43 10.19
N GLY A 86 -11.49 -44.62 10.63
CA GLY A 86 -10.90 -44.87 11.95
C GLY A 86 -9.44 -44.40 12.08
N ASP A 87 -8.72 -44.30 10.97
CA ASP A 87 -7.29 -43.93 10.96
C ASP A 87 -7.05 -42.41 10.84
N VAL A 88 -8.13 -41.64 10.65
CA VAL A 88 -8.09 -40.18 10.49
C VAL A 88 -7.54 -39.52 11.76
N LYS A 89 -6.42 -38.81 11.62
CA LYS A 89 -5.87 -38.00 12.69
C LYS A 89 -6.76 -36.76 12.85
N ARG A 90 -7.37 -36.61 14.02
CA ARG A 90 -8.26 -35.48 14.32
C ARG A 90 -7.53 -34.16 14.52
N LEU A 91 -6.21 -34.19 14.72
CA LEU A 91 -5.42 -33.01 15.05
C LEU A 91 -5.40 -31.96 13.92
N PRO A 92 -5.08 -32.28 12.65
CA PRO A 92 -5.16 -31.29 11.56
C PRO A 92 -6.56 -30.68 11.39
N ILE A 93 -7.60 -31.50 11.56
CA ILE A 93 -9.00 -31.04 11.51
C ILE A 93 -9.28 -30.06 12.65
N ALA A 94 -8.83 -30.36 13.88
CA ALA A 94 -8.97 -29.47 15.02
C ALA A 94 -8.26 -28.13 14.78
N PHE A 95 -7.04 -28.13 14.23
CA PHE A 95 -6.33 -26.91 13.85
C PHE A 95 -7.09 -26.09 12.80
N ALA A 96 -7.64 -26.73 11.75
CA ALA A 96 -8.43 -26.05 10.74
C ALA A 96 -9.68 -25.39 11.33
N VAL A 97 -10.44 -26.14 12.15
CA VAL A 97 -11.65 -25.61 12.81
C VAL A 97 -11.30 -24.46 13.75
N LEU A 98 -10.29 -24.63 14.61
CA LEU A 98 -9.85 -23.58 15.53
C LEU A 98 -9.31 -22.36 14.79
N GLY A 99 -8.58 -22.55 13.68
CA GLY A 99 -8.10 -21.48 12.83
C GLY A 99 -9.23 -20.70 12.17
N ILE A 100 -10.22 -21.39 11.59
CA ILE A 100 -11.39 -20.76 10.98
C ILE A 100 -12.19 -19.99 12.03
N VAL A 101 -12.58 -20.66 13.12
CA VAL A 101 -13.40 -20.06 14.18
C VAL A 101 -12.65 -18.93 14.86
N GLY A 102 -11.35 -19.11 15.13
CA GLY A 102 -10.52 -18.08 15.74
C GLY A 102 -10.32 -16.87 14.83
N PHE A 103 -9.93 -17.09 13.57
CA PHE A 103 -9.65 -15.99 12.64
C PHE A 103 -10.93 -15.27 12.21
N LEU A 104 -11.94 -16.00 11.70
CA LEU A 104 -13.21 -15.39 11.27
C LEU A 104 -14.04 -14.89 12.45
N GLY A 105 -14.06 -15.63 13.56
CA GLY A 105 -14.73 -15.16 14.78
C GLY A 105 -14.10 -13.87 15.28
N TYR A 106 -12.77 -13.79 15.33
CA TYR A 106 -12.09 -12.56 15.70
C TYR A 106 -12.37 -11.42 14.71
N THR A 107 -12.28 -11.65 13.39
CA THR A 107 -12.49 -10.57 12.40
C THR A 107 -13.90 -10.00 12.52
N VAL A 108 -14.91 -10.86 12.65
CA VAL A 108 -16.31 -10.47 12.81
C VAL A 108 -16.53 -9.75 14.14
N LEU A 109 -16.11 -10.33 15.26
CA LEU A 109 -16.37 -9.73 16.59
C LEU A 109 -15.63 -8.41 16.80
N SER A 110 -14.42 -8.26 16.24
CA SER A 110 -13.60 -7.06 16.44
C SER A 110 -13.94 -5.90 15.50
N SER A 111 -14.57 -6.17 14.34
CA SER A 111 -14.76 -5.17 13.28
C SER A 111 -16.22 -4.90 12.95
N TRP A 112 -17.16 -5.77 13.32
CA TRP A 112 -18.54 -5.59 12.89
C TRP A 112 -19.20 -4.39 13.59
N GLY A 113 -19.72 -3.46 12.80
CA GLY A 113 -20.41 -2.26 13.28
C GLY A 113 -21.56 -2.55 14.26
N ALA A 114 -22.22 -3.71 14.17
CA ALA A 114 -23.26 -4.11 15.13
C ALA A 114 -22.74 -4.21 16.58
N PHE A 115 -21.48 -4.61 16.77
CA PHE A 115 -20.85 -4.72 18.09
C PHE A 115 -19.98 -3.52 18.46
N ARG A 116 -19.50 -2.76 17.46
CA ARG A 116 -18.47 -1.72 17.61
C ARG A 116 -18.92 -0.32 17.17
N ALA A 117 -20.22 -0.09 17.01
CA ALA A 117 -20.77 1.20 16.53
C ALA A 117 -20.24 2.42 17.31
N HIS A 118 -20.16 2.31 18.65
CA HIS A 118 -19.65 3.39 19.50
C HIS A 118 -18.15 3.66 19.25
N ASP A 119 -17.36 2.63 18.94
CA ASP A 119 -15.94 2.82 18.61
C ASP A 119 -15.79 3.55 17.28
N TYR A 120 -16.59 3.18 16.28
CA TYR A 120 -16.60 3.86 14.99
C TYR A 120 -17.04 5.33 15.12
N ALA A 121 -18.10 5.60 15.87
CA ALA A 121 -18.57 6.97 16.11
C ALA A 121 -17.50 7.87 16.77
N ARG A 122 -16.66 7.29 17.64
CA ARG A 122 -15.56 8.03 18.30
C ARG A 122 -14.43 8.43 17.36
N LEU A 123 -14.32 7.85 16.16
CA LEU A 123 -13.28 8.22 15.19
C LEU A 123 -13.43 9.64 14.65
N ILE A 124 -14.64 10.19 14.70
CA ILE A 124 -14.93 11.59 14.32
C ILE A 124 -14.18 12.57 15.25
N GLY A 125 -13.85 12.14 16.47
CA GLY A 125 -13.26 12.99 17.49
C GLY A 125 -14.29 13.86 18.19
N GLU A 126 -13.83 14.93 18.83
CA GLU A 126 -14.71 15.90 19.49
C GLU A 126 -15.38 16.79 18.44
N VAL A 127 -16.70 16.68 18.33
CA VAL A 127 -17.50 17.50 17.40
C VAL A 127 -17.71 18.89 18.02
N GLU A 128 -16.85 19.83 17.62
CA GLU A 128 -17.06 21.24 17.97
C GLU A 128 -18.16 21.84 17.09
N LYS A 129 -19.21 22.37 17.71
CA LYS A 129 -20.23 23.16 17.01
C LYS A 129 -19.71 24.57 16.82
N ARG A 130 -19.44 24.96 15.58
CA ARG A 130 -18.95 26.31 15.23
C ARG A 130 -19.92 27.04 14.30
N GLU A 131 -20.02 28.36 14.46
CA GLU A 131 -20.81 29.20 13.56
C GLU A 131 -20.03 29.46 12.26
N TRP A 132 -20.63 29.07 11.14
CA TRP A 132 -20.00 29.06 9.81
C TRP A 132 -19.42 30.43 9.37
N THR A 133 -19.91 31.53 9.93
CA THR A 133 -19.50 32.89 9.60
C THR A 133 -18.15 33.30 10.18
N GLN A 134 -17.60 32.61 11.19
CA GLN A 134 -16.37 33.02 11.87
C GLN A 134 -15.10 32.31 11.37
N ASP A 135 -15.23 31.11 10.78
CA ASP A 135 -14.08 30.24 10.46
C ASP A 135 -13.84 29.99 8.97
N VAL A 136 -14.73 30.44 8.09
CA VAL A 136 -14.42 30.47 6.65
C VAL A 136 -13.50 31.65 6.42
N GLN A 137 -12.20 31.44 6.61
CA GLN A 137 -11.18 32.30 6.02
C GLN A 137 -11.55 32.43 4.54
N PRO A 138 -11.77 33.65 4.01
CA PRO A 138 -11.87 33.82 2.58
C PRO A 138 -10.60 33.20 2.00
N LYS A 139 -10.74 32.12 1.20
CA LYS A 139 -9.60 31.65 0.41
C LYS A 139 -9.08 32.87 -0.32
N ASP A 140 -7.79 33.16 -0.17
CA ASP A 140 -7.19 34.34 -0.76
C ASP A 140 -7.62 34.40 -2.24
N PRO A 141 -8.40 35.41 -2.66
CA PRO A 141 -8.90 35.49 -4.02
C PRO A 141 -7.77 35.50 -5.06
N ARG A 142 -6.53 35.75 -4.64
CA ARG A 142 -5.33 35.69 -5.48
C ARG A 142 -4.92 34.26 -5.85
N HIS A 143 -5.20 33.27 -5.01
CA HIS A 143 -4.76 31.87 -5.19
C HIS A 143 -5.92 30.95 -5.55
N VAL A 144 -6.64 31.31 -6.62
CA VAL A 144 -7.72 30.48 -7.14
C VAL A 144 -7.14 29.46 -8.12
N ARG A 145 -7.45 28.19 -7.89
CA ARG A 145 -7.17 27.10 -8.85
C ARG A 145 -7.99 27.33 -10.12
N LEU A 146 -7.40 27.96 -11.12
CA LEU A 146 -8.01 28.19 -12.44
C LEU A 146 -7.75 27.06 -13.41
N VAL A 147 -6.73 26.24 -13.17
CA VAL A 147 -6.36 25.12 -14.04
C VAL A 147 -6.91 23.81 -13.45
N PRO A 148 -7.92 23.18 -14.08
CA PRO A 148 -8.38 21.84 -13.69
C PRO A 148 -7.29 20.80 -13.87
N GLU A 149 -7.39 19.69 -13.15
CA GLU A 149 -6.39 18.63 -13.20
C GLU A 149 -6.32 17.99 -14.60
N GLU A 150 -7.45 17.88 -15.30
CA GLU A 150 -7.49 17.39 -16.69
C GLU A 150 -6.70 18.27 -17.64
N LEU A 151 -6.78 19.60 -17.48
CA LEU A 151 -6.04 20.55 -18.28
C LEU A 151 -4.55 20.49 -17.94
N ALA A 152 -4.20 20.42 -16.65
CA ALA A 152 -2.81 20.27 -16.22
C ALA A 152 -2.17 18.99 -16.78
N PHE A 153 -2.87 17.86 -16.71
CA PHE A 153 -2.43 16.60 -17.27
C PHE A 153 -2.23 16.68 -18.79
N TYR A 154 -3.17 17.32 -19.50
CA TYR A 154 -3.06 17.54 -20.94
C TYR A 154 -1.83 18.39 -21.28
N LEU A 155 -1.62 19.51 -20.58
CA LEU A 155 -0.46 20.39 -20.79
C LEU A 155 0.86 19.67 -20.51
N ALA A 156 0.94 18.91 -19.41
CA ALA A 156 2.13 18.13 -19.07
C ALA A 156 2.44 17.05 -20.13
N THR A 157 1.41 16.32 -20.59
CA THR A 157 1.56 15.29 -21.62
C THR A 157 1.99 15.89 -22.96
N LYS A 158 1.39 17.02 -23.34
CA LYS A 158 1.76 17.74 -24.56
C LYS A 158 3.22 18.20 -24.50
N GLN A 159 3.62 18.82 -23.40
CA GLN A 159 4.99 19.28 -23.21
C GLN A 159 6.01 18.13 -23.25
N LEU A 160 5.66 16.97 -22.69
CA LEU A 160 6.48 15.76 -22.77
C LEU A 160 6.60 15.22 -24.20
N GLY A 161 5.53 15.30 -24.99
CA GLY A 161 5.55 14.92 -26.40
C GLY A 161 6.41 15.83 -27.29
N GLU A 162 6.50 17.12 -26.91
CA GLU A 162 7.35 18.12 -27.57
C GLU A 162 8.81 18.09 -27.05
N ALA A 163 9.09 17.36 -25.97
CA ALA A 163 10.42 17.28 -25.38
C ALA A 163 11.42 16.60 -26.33
N ALA A 164 12.62 17.18 -26.45
CA ALA A 164 13.64 16.69 -27.34
C ALA A 164 14.16 15.29 -26.95
N GLY A 165 14.46 14.48 -27.97
CA GLY A 165 15.15 13.19 -27.81
C GLY A 165 14.24 12.04 -27.41
N ALA A 166 14.80 11.05 -26.70
CA ALA A 166 14.11 9.83 -26.31
C ALA A 166 13.17 10.00 -25.10
N VAL A 167 13.10 11.20 -24.50
CA VAL A 167 12.33 11.41 -23.26
C VAL A 167 10.84 11.14 -23.48
N GLY A 168 10.27 11.68 -24.56
CA GLY A 168 8.86 11.47 -24.91
C GLY A 168 8.52 10.04 -25.33
N SER A 169 9.49 9.22 -25.77
CA SER A 169 9.25 7.82 -26.13
C SER A 169 9.49 6.85 -24.97
N GLN A 170 10.37 7.21 -24.04
CA GLN A 170 10.75 6.39 -22.89
C GLN A 170 9.86 6.61 -21.67
N PHE A 171 9.49 7.86 -21.39
CA PHE A 171 8.80 8.23 -20.16
C PHE A 171 7.36 8.69 -20.42
N GLU A 172 6.54 8.62 -19.38
CA GLU A 172 5.16 9.08 -19.37
C GLU A 172 4.86 9.88 -18.11
N VAL A 173 3.76 10.63 -18.17
CA VAL A 173 3.15 11.25 -17.00
C VAL A 173 1.93 10.43 -16.60
N SER A 174 1.76 10.21 -15.30
CA SER A 174 0.59 9.51 -14.76
C SER A 174 -0.32 10.50 -14.06
N LYS A 175 -1.62 10.50 -14.42
CA LYS A 175 -2.63 11.29 -13.73
C LYS A 175 -2.71 10.91 -12.23
N ASN A 176 -2.53 9.62 -11.91
CA ASN A 176 -2.64 9.13 -10.54
C ASN A 176 -1.54 9.65 -9.61
N HIS A 177 -0.39 10.07 -10.15
CA HIS A 177 0.75 10.59 -9.38
C HIS A 177 0.93 12.10 -9.54
N MET A 178 -0.06 12.79 -10.14
CA MET A 178 -0.07 14.23 -10.21
C MET A 178 -0.54 14.82 -8.88
N THR A 179 0.30 15.65 -8.28
CA THR A 179 0.02 16.26 -6.98
C THR A 179 -0.11 17.77 -7.14
N LEU A 180 -1.17 18.35 -6.59
CA LEU A 180 -1.33 19.79 -6.48
C LEU A 180 -0.73 20.23 -5.15
N GLN A 181 0.19 21.19 -5.19
CA GLN A 181 0.84 21.73 -3.99
C GLN A 181 1.15 23.23 -4.13
N MET A 182 1.29 23.94 -3.01
CA MET A 182 1.78 25.31 -2.95
C MET A 182 3.31 25.34 -2.98
N ILE A 183 3.89 26.03 -3.96
CA ILE A 183 5.34 26.21 -4.07
C ILE A 183 5.62 27.70 -4.16
N LYS A 184 6.38 28.22 -3.18
CA LYS A 184 6.74 29.65 -3.11
C LYS A 184 5.52 30.59 -3.18
N GLY A 185 4.39 30.14 -2.64
CA GLY A 185 3.16 30.93 -2.59
C GLY A 185 2.31 30.87 -3.86
N GLU A 186 2.59 30.00 -4.82
CA GLU A 186 1.72 29.75 -5.99
C GLU A 186 1.30 28.28 -6.02
N LEU A 187 0.09 27.98 -6.49
CA LEU A 187 -0.34 26.59 -6.69
C LEU A 187 0.31 25.99 -7.94
N TRP A 188 0.89 24.80 -7.80
CA TRP A 188 1.53 24.03 -8.87
C TRP A 188 1.07 22.59 -8.86
N TYR A 189 0.81 22.05 -10.05
CA TYR A 189 0.80 20.60 -10.24
C TYR A 189 2.21 20.12 -10.50
N VAL A 190 2.60 19.06 -9.81
CA VAL A 190 3.87 18.36 -9.99
C VAL A 190 3.57 16.94 -10.45
N VAL A 191 4.22 16.54 -11.55
CA VAL A 191 4.00 15.23 -12.17
C VAL A 191 5.34 14.58 -12.47
N PRO A 192 5.68 13.46 -11.81
CA PRO A 192 6.92 12.75 -12.10
C PRO A 192 6.87 12.11 -13.49
N LEU A 193 8.03 12.04 -14.15
CA LEU A 193 8.19 11.27 -15.39
C LEU A 193 8.41 9.80 -15.01
N ASP A 194 7.50 8.91 -15.33
CA ASP A 194 7.61 7.48 -14.97
C ASP A 194 7.98 6.63 -16.20
N PHE A 195 8.45 5.42 -15.95
CA PHE A 195 8.85 4.49 -17.00
C PHE A 195 7.63 3.93 -17.74
N LYS A 196 7.56 4.11 -19.06
CA LYS A 196 6.47 3.56 -19.89
C LYS A 196 6.37 2.05 -19.91
N SER A 197 7.49 1.36 -19.69
CA SER A 197 7.57 -0.09 -19.87
C SER A 197 8.76 -0.70 -19.14
N PHE A 198 8.72 -2.02 -18.97
CA PHE A 198 9.84 -2.81 -18.48
C PHE A 198 11.12 -2.59 -19.28
N SER A 199 11.03 -2.54 -20.62
CA SER A 199 12.17 -2.29 -21.49
C SER A 199 12.76 -0.89 -21.27
N THR A 200 11.89 0.11 -21.10
CA THR A 200 12.32 1.47 -20.73
C THR A 200 13.08 1.44 -19.41
N TRP A 201 12.50 0.86 -18.36
CA TRP A 201 13.14 0.78 -17.05
C TRP A 201 14.50 0.06 -17.12
N GLN A 202 14.60 -1.02 -17.90
CA GLN A 202 15.86 -1.74 -18.09
C GLN A 202 16.92 -0.95 -18.85
N THR A 203 16.54 -0.12 -19.82
CA THR A 203 17.49 0.63 -20.67
C THR A 203 17.86 1.98 -20.05
N ALA A 204 16.88 2.74 -19.57
CA ALA A 204 17.09 4.06 -18.99
C ALA A 204 17.62 4.02 -17.55
N LYS A 205 17.28 2.98 -16.77
CA LYS A 205 17.63 2.75 -15.35
C LYS A 205 17.13 3.77 -14.35
N VAL A 206 17.00 5.03 -14.74
CA VAL A 206 16.52 6.15 -13.92
C VAL A 206 15.57 7.01 -14.74
N SER A 207 14.60 7.62 -14.06
CA SER A 207 13.77 8.68 -14.60
C SER A 207 14.50 10.03 -14.54
N PRO A 208 14.34 10.89 -15.57
CA PRO A 208 15.13 12.11 -15.73
C PRO A 208 14.60 13.30 -14.93
N GLY A 209 13.42 13.20 -14.31
CA GLY A 209 12.83 14.31 -13.55
C GLY A 209 11.30 14.35 -13.58
N PHE A 210 10.75 15.55 -13.66
CA PHE A 210 9.32 15.82 -13.48
C PHE A 210 8.88 17.07 -14.24
N VAL A 211 7.57 17.22 -14.39
CA VAL A 211 6.91 18.36 -15.04
C VAL A 211 6.13 19.14 -13.98
N MET A 212 6.15 20.47 -14.10
CA MET A 212 5.38 21.38 -13.29
C MET A 212 4.44 22.21 -14.15
N VAL A 213 3.17 22.28 -13.76
CA VAL A 213 2.13 23.09 -14.44
C VAL A 213 1.53 24.05 -13.43
N HIS A 214 1.44 25.33 -13.79
CA HIS A 214 0.86 26.34 -12.92
C HIS A 214 -0.63 26.05 -12.67
N GLY A 215 -1.05 26.04 -11.41
CA GLY A 215 -2.42 25.74 -10.99
C GLY A 215 -3.37 26.95 -11.11
N GLU A 216 -2.81 28.16 -11.16
CA GLU A 216 -3.59 29.42 -11.11
C GLU A 216 -3.58 30.18 -12.44
N ASP A 217 -2.70 29.84 -13.39
CA ASP A 217 -2.56 30.57 -14.66
C ASP A 217 -2.45 29.56 -15.82
N PRO A 218 -3.50 29.38 -16.62
CA PRO A 218 -3.50 28.44 -17.74
C PRO A 218 -2.56 28.85 -18.89
N LYS A 219 -2.07 30.10 -18.92
CA LYS A 219 -1.15 30.60 -19.94
C LYS A 219 0.31 30.48 -19.51
N HIS A 220 0.57 30.15 -18.25
CA HIS A 220 1.92 29.99 -17.75
C HIS A 220 2.63 28.83 -18.48
N PRO A 221 3.87 29.01 -18.95
CA PRO A 221 4.61 27.94 -19.63
C PRO A 221 4.80 26.71 -18.73
N VAL A 222 4.61 25.52 -19.30
CA VAL A 222 4.89 24.27 -18.58
C VAL A 222 6.40 24.19 -18.31
N THR A 223 6.76 23.94 -17.06
CA THR A 223 8.17 23.80 -16.65
C THR A 223 8.54 22.32 -16.65
N VAL A 224 9.58 21.95 -17.38
CA VAL A 224 10.15 20.59 -17.34
C VAL A 224 11.46 20.64 -16.56
N LYS A 225 11.54 19.89 -15.47
CA LYS A 225 12.76 19.72 -14.68
C LYS A 225 13.42 18.42 -15.12
N THR A 226 14.61 18.54 -15.72
CA THR A 226 15.44 17.42 -16.16
C THR A 226 16.82 17.50 -15.50
N GLY A 227 17.55 16.38 -15.51
CA GLY A 227 18.87 16.27 -14.86
C GLY A 227 18.81 15.58 -13.50
N GLU A 228 17.61 15.25 -13.04
CA GLU A 228 17.38 14.39 -11.90
C GLU A 228 17.63 12.92 -12.27
N ARG A 229 17.85 12.09 -11.25
CA ARG A 229 18.10 10.65 -11.43
C ARG A 229 17.23 9.86 -10.47
N PHE A 230 15.98 9.65 -10.85
CA PHE A 230 15.00 8.94 -10.01
C PHE A 230 15.04 7.44 -10.30
N ALA A 231 15.60 6.67 -9.37
CA ALA A 231 15.65 5.20 -9.46
C ALA A 231 14.38 4.55 -8.90
N TYR A 232 13.76 5.15 -7.89
CA TYR A 232 12.62 4.60 -7.17
C TYR A 232 11.32 5.26 -7.60
N MET A 233 10.54 4.53 -8.39
CA MET A 233 9.32 5.03 -9.03
C MET A 233 8.22 3.95 -8.98
N PRO A 234 6.93 4.33 -9.03
CA PRO A 234 5.84 3.37 -9.14
C PRO A 234 5.93 2.48 -10.38
N GLY A 235 6.30 3.03 -11.54
CA GLY A 235 6.51 2.29 -12.79
C GLY A 235 7.85 1.54 -12.88
N ALA A 236 8.72 1.65 -11.87
CA ALA A 236 9.94 0.84 -11.80
C ALA A 236 9.64 -0.59 -11.34
N TYR A 237 10.61 -1.49 -11.53
CA TYR A 237 10.45 -2.92 -11.27
C TYR A 237 11.36 -3.44 -10.15
N PHE A 238 10.95 -4.58 -9.58
CA PHE A 238 11.66 -5.28 -8.51
C PHE A 238 12.04 -4.34 -7.36
N GLY A 239 13.32 -4.33 -6.93
CA GLY A 239 13.76 -3.52 -5.80
C GLY A 239 13.67 -2.00 -6.01
N SER A 240 13.58 -1.53 -7.26
CA SER A 240 13.39 -0.13 -7.60
C SER A 240 11.92 0.29 -7.62
N ASN A 241 11.00 -0.66 -7.57
CA ASN A 241 9.58 -0.35 -7.46
C ASN A 241 9.31 0.34 -6.10
N LEU A 242 8.75 1.54 -6.14
CA LEU A 242 8.56 2.39 -4.95
C LEU A 242 7.77 1.69 -3.84
N GLU A 243 6.59 1.14 -4.16
CA GLU A 243 5.73 0.45 -3.20
C GLU A 243 6.46 -0.72 -2.54
N ARG A 244 7.12 -1.56 -3.34
CA ARG A 244 7.91 -2.69 -2.84
C ARG A 244 9.04 -2.27 -1.93
N HIS A 245 9.74 -1.21 -2.30
CA HIS A 245 10.87 -0.69 -1.55
C HIS A 245 10.45 -0.24 -0.16
N ILE A 246 9.35 0.51 -0.06
CA ILE A 246 8.80 0.97 1.23
C ILE A 246 8.24 -0.21 2.03
N TRP A 247 7.50 -1.11 1.38
CA TRP A 247 6.94 -2.31 2.02
C TRP A 247 8.01 -3.15 2.71
N ALA A 248 9.18 -3.29 2.08
CA ALA A 248 10.26 -4.13 2.59
C ALA A 248 10.81 -3.69 3.95
N SER A 249 10.65 -2.43 4.34
CA SER A 249 11.11 -1.89 5.63
C SER A 249 9.98 -1.53 6.60
N ASN A 250 8.71 -1.61 6.19
CA ASN A 250 7.56 -1.08 6.93
C ASN A 250 6.42 -2.10 7.10
N LEU A 251 6.74 -3.38 7.33
CA LEU A 251 5.75 -4.45 7.42
C LEU A 251 4.66 -4.22 8.47
N ALA A 252 4.97 -3.57 9.59
CA ALA A 252 4.03 -3.34 10.69
C ALA A 252 3.24 -2.02 10.54
N THR A 253 3.37 -1.35 9.41
CA THR A 253 2.74 -0.05 9.13
C THR A 253 1.77 -0.22 7.96
N GLY A 254 0.58 0.37 8.06
CA GLY A 254 -0.32 0.50 6.92
C GLY A 254 0.21 1.62 6.01
N ILE A 255 0.26 1.37 4.71
CA ILE A 255 0.77 2.32 3.73
C ILE A 255 -0.31 2.50 2.67
N THR A 256 -0.60 3.74 2.34
CA THR A 256 -1.57 4.14 1.31
C THR A 256 -1.13 5.46 0.68
N ASP A 257 -1.79 5.84 -0.40
CA ASP A 257 -1.70 7.15 -1.06
C ASP A 257 -0.27 7.68 -1.29
N TYR A 258 0.20 7.53 -2.53
CA TYR A 258 1.53 7.95 -2.96
C TYR A 258 1.42 9.30 -3.67
N SER A 259 2.04 10.32 -3.10
CA SER A 259 2.07 11.68 -3.65
C SER A 259 3.51 12.09 -3.95
N PHE A 260 3.69 12.89 -5.00
CA PHE A 260 4.99 13.35 -5.44
C PHE A 260 5.08 14.85 -5.19
N GLU A 261 5.89 15.23 -4.22
CA GLU A 261 5.93 16.59 -3.69
C GLU A 261 7.34 17.19 -3.79
N ILE A 262 7.40 18.52 -3.92
CA ILE A 262 8.66 19.28 -4.04
C ILE A 262 8.84 20.16 -2.80
N ASP A 263 10.01 20.06 -2.17
CA ASP A 263 10.35 20.89 -1.02
C ASP A 263 10.73 22.33 -1.40
N GLU A 264 10.97 23.17 -0.39
CA GLU A 264 11.32 24.58 -0.58
C GLU A 264 12.64 24.79 -1.34
N GLN A 265 13.54 23.81 -1.30
CA GLN A 265 14.82 23.81 -2.01
C GLN A 265 14.69 23.33 -3.46
N GLY A 266 13.50 22.86 -3.86
CA GLY A 266 13.23 22.35 -5.20
C GLY A 266 13.55 20.87 -5.37
N LYS A 267 13.85 20.14 -4.29
CA LYS A 267 14.11 18.70 -4.33
C LYS A 267 12.79 17.93 -4.24
N ALA A 268 12.71 16.88 -5.05
CA ALA A 268 11.53 16.04 -5.13
C ALA A 268 11.55 14.89 -4.11
N TRP A 269 10.37 14.56 -3.60
CA TRP A 269 10.15 13.51 -2.62
C TRP A 269 8.88 12.72 -2.99
N TRP A 270 8.93 11.41 -2.80
CA TRP A 270 7.70 10.64 -2.65
C TRP A 270 7.23 10.78 -1.21
N VAL A 271 6.00 11.26 -1.02
CA VAL A 271 5.33 11.32 0.27
C VAL A 271 4.24 10.26 0.27
N VAL A 272 4.32 9.34 1.23
CA VAL A 272 3.41 8.21 1.32
C VAL A 272 2.69 8.22 2.66
N THR A 273 1.37 8.18 2.64
CA THR A 273 0.57 8.21 3.87
C THR A 273 0.72 6.90 4.63
N THR A 274 0.87 7.00 5.96
CA THR A 274 0.83 5.85 6.85
C THR A 274 -0.47 5.81 7.65
N PHE A 275 -0.96 4.61 7.92
CA PHE A 275 -2.14 4.40 8.73
C PHE A 275 -2.01 3.15 9.62
N LYS A 276 -2.96 3.01 10.54
CA LYS A 276 -3.20 1.77 11.27
C LYS A 276 -4.70 1.54 11.51
N PRO A 277 -5.18 0.30 11.53
CA PRO A 277 -6.54 -0.01 11.99
C PRO A 277 -6.64 0.20 13.49
N THR A 278 -7.79 0.71 13.95
CA THR A 278 -8.07 0.89 15.39
C THR A 278 -9.25 0.06 15.87
N ILE A 279 -10.04 -0.50 14.96
CA ILE A 279 -11.24 -1.29 15.26
C ILE A 279 -11.19 -2.58 14.45
N GLY A 280 -10.50 -3.59 15.00
CA GLY A 280 -10.33 -4.87 14.31
C GLY A 280 -9.65 -4.67 12.95
N PHE A 281 -10.36 -5.03 11.88
CA PHE A 281 -9.97 -4.86 10.48
C PHE A 281 -10.58 -3.61 9.83
N GLY A 282 -10.94 -2.60 10.63
CA GLY A 282 -11.40 -1.31 10.14
C GLY A 282 -11.07 -0.18 11.11
N GLY A 283 -11.73 0.96 10.90
CA GLY A 283 -11.50 2.16 11.70
C GLY A 283 -10.06 2.66 11.54
N GLU A 284 -9.58 2.71 10.30
CA GLU A 284 -8.23 3.14 10.01
C GLU A 284 -8.03 4.62 10.37
N ILE A 285 -6.91 4.93 11.01
CA ILE A 285 -6.49 6.30 11.27
C ILE A 285 -5.14 6.56 10.65
N VAL A 286 -4.98 7.75 10.06
CA VAL A 286 -3.70 8.23 9.54
C VAL A 286 -2.73 8.47 10.70
N THR A 287 -1.55 7.87 10.63
CA THR A 287 -0.50 7.95 11.65
C THR A 287 0.59 8.96 11.32
N GLY A 288 0.74 9.33 10.05
CA GLY A 288 1.80 10.21 9.57
C GLY A 288 2.19 9.90 8.12
N VAL A 289 3.43 10.17 7.74
CA VAL A 289 3.93 9.94 6.37
C VAL A 289 5.31 9.30 6.35
N ILE A 290 5.64 8.66 5.24
CA ILE A 290 7.00 8.24 4.88
C ILE A 290 7.43 9.08 3.70
N THR A 291 8.55 9.80 3.83
CA THR A 291 9.20 10.44 2.69
C THR A 291 10.25 9.50 2.10
N VAL A 292 10.31 9.41 0.78
CA VAL A 292 11.36 8.64 0.06
C VAL A 292 12.07 9.54 -0.92
N ASP A 293 13.40 9.56 -0.85
CA ASP A 293 14.23 10.18 -1.88
C ASP A 293 14.11 9.34 -3.18
N PRO A 294 13.58 9.89 -4.29
CA PRO A 294 13.35 9.11 -5.49
C PRO A 294 14.65 8.63 -6.15
N GLY A 295 15.80 9.24 -5.87
CA GLY A 295 17.10 8.86 -6.41
C GLY A 295 17.79 7.79 -5.58
N THR A 296 17.87 7.98 -4.26
CA THR A 296 18.61 7.08 -3.35
C THR A 296 17.74 5.97 -2.75
N GLY A 297 16.43 6.19 -2.66
CA GLY A 297 15.50 5.32 -1.94
C GLY A 297 15.60 5.49 -0.42
N GLU A 298 16.31 6.49 0.08
CA GLU A 298 16.34 6.76 1.53
C GLU A 298 14.94 7.12 2.03
N THR A 299 14.51 6.47 3.11
CA THR A 299 13.17 6.66 3.69
C THR A 299 13.26 7.30 5.06
N VAL A 300 12.42 8.30 5.34
CA VAL A 300 12.24 8.88 6.68
C VAL A 300 10.77 8.84 7.07
N VAL A 301 10.48 8.40 8.29
CA VAL A 301 9.12 8.29 8.82
C VAL A 301 8.83 9.48 9.74
N TYR A 302 7.74 10.19 9.47
CA TYR A 302 7.27 11.30 10.29
C TYR A 302 5.90 10.96 10.88
N PRO A 303 5.70 11.10 12.21
CA PRO A 303 4.36 11.08 12.76
C PRO A 303 3.58 12.32 12.29
N LYS A 304 2.25 12.22 12.25
CA LYS A 304 1.35 13.25 11.70
C LYS A 304 1.61 14.67 12.24
N ASP A 305 2.00 14.80 13.50
CA ASP A 305 2.25 16.06 14.21
C ASP A 305 3.65 16.65 13.97
N LYS A 306 4.56 15.89 13.33
CA LYS A 306 5.94 16.31 13.04
C LYS A 306 6.29 16.26 11.57
N THR A 307 5.27 16.27 10.71
CA THR A 307 5.45 16.32 9.26
C THR A 307 6.10 17.66 8.86
N PRO A 308 7.13 17.65 7.99
CA PRO A 308 7.68 18.86 7.38
C PRO A 308 6.61 19.75 6.71
N ALA A 309 6.81 21.07 6.76
CA ALA A 309 5.83 22.04 6.28
C ALA A 309 5.55 21.99 4.77
N PHE A 310 6.50 21.52 3.96
CA PHE A 310 6.31 21.37 2.52
C PHE A 310 5.34 20.24 2.16
N ILE A 311 5.09 19.32 3.10
CA ILE A 311 4.22 18.17 2.85
C ILE A 311 2.78 18.59 3.05
N GLU A 312 2.04 18.67 1.94
CA GLU A 312 0.64 19.07 1.96
C GLU A 312 -0.28 17.86 2.13
N ARG A 313 0.06 16.71 1.55
CA ARG A 313 -0.83 15.55 1.49
C ARG A 313 -0.52 14.51 2.57
N VAL A 314 -0.82 14.88 3.82
CA VAL A 314 -0.70 13.96 4.97
C VAL A 314 -1.91 13.06 5.14
N THR A 315 -3.12 13.58 4.91
CA THR A 315 -4.38 12.84 5.07
C THR A 315 -5.08 12.77 3.70
N PRO A 316 -5.15 11.58 3.08
CA PRO A 316 -5.78 11.41 1.78
C PRO A 316 -7.27 11.70 1.84
N ARG A 317 -7.85 12.05 0.68
CA ARG A 317 -9.25 12.41 0.54
C ARG A 317 -10.21 11.32 1.05
N GLU A 318 -9.88 10.05 0.80
CA GLU A 318 -10.68 8.90 1.20
C GLU A 318 -10.89 8.78 2.72
N TYR A 319 -9.89 9.20 3.51
CA TYR A 319 -9.98 9.24 4.98
C TYR A 319 -10.78 10.45 5.49
N MET A 320 -10.86 11.53 4.70
CA MET A 320 -11.72 12.68 5.03
C MET A 320 -13.19 12.38 4.74
N TRP A 321 -13.50 11.64 3.68
CA TRP A 321 -14.89 11.30 3.35
C TRP A 321 -15.48 10.23 4.29
N SER A 322 -14.67 9.23 4.68
CA SER A 322 -15.12 8.14 5.57
C SER A 322 -15.45 8.59 6.99
N THR A 323 -14.97 9.77 7.41
CA THR A 323 -15.26 10.38 8.72
C THR A 323 -16.48 11.31 8.70
N THR A 324 -16.98 11.70 7.52
CA THR A 324 -18.12 12.64 7.39
C THR A 324 -19.49 11.98 7.18
N TRP A 325 -19.53 10.67 6.89
CA TRP A 325 -20.78 9.94 6.63
C TRP A 325 -20.80 8.60 7.39
N THR A 326 -21.05 8.69 8.70
CA THR A 326 -21.57 7.62 9.56
C THR A 326 -22.61 8.21 10.49
#